data_AF-A0A0J6GBR1-F1
#
_entry.id   AF-A0A0J6GBR1-F1
#
_cell.length_a   1.000
_cell.length_b   1.000
_cell.length_c   1.000
_cell.angle_alpha   90.00
_cell.angle_beta   90.00
_cell.angle_gamma   90.00
#
_symmetry.space_group_name_H-M   'P 1'
#
loop_
_entity.id
_entity.type
_entity.pdbx_description
1 polymer ?
#
loop_
_entity_poly.entity_id
_entity_poly.type
_entity_poly.pdbx_seq_one_letter_code
_entity_poly.pdbx_strand_id
1 'polypeptide(L)'
;MKWSAWFIVMFLVLEARAKDQPLRPVPDITRATCLQFNREVKHYIRRGVDIPLAQLTFFKLTRYRMIEGFEDGRYSRDRLATGLYELSRDIDKVTKACQRKISRKFVDMLPESVRTLLMASAVQHE
;
A
#
# COMPACT_ATOMS: atom_id res chain seq x y z
N MET A 1 48.51 9.47 6.83
CA MET A 1 47.50 8.86 5.94
C MET A 1 46.78 7.73 6.69
N LYS A 2 45.68 8.02 7.41
CA LYS A 2 44.99 7.00 8.24
C LYS A 2 43.48 7.26 8.46
N TRP A 3 42.94 8.29 7.80
CA TRP A 3 41.58 8.77 8.00
C TRP A 3 40.62 8.34 6.87
N SER A 4 41.15 8.01 5.69
CA SER A 4 40.35 7.61 4.52
C SER A 4 39.67 6.24 4.68
N ALA A 5 40.31 5.30 5.38
CA ALA A 5 39.75 3.96 5.58
C ALA A 5 38.50 3.98 6.48
N TRP A 6 38.45 4.88 7.48
CA TRP A 6 37.32 4.98 8.39
C TRP A 6 36.06 5.52 7.72
N PHE A 7 36.21 6.49 6.81
CA PHE A 7 35.07 7.01 6.04
C PHE A 7 34.50 5.96 5.09
N ILE A 8 35.34 5.15 4.45
CA ILE A 8 34.88 4.08 3.55
C ILE A 8 34.13 2.99 4.33
N VAL A 9 34.65 2.57 5.49
CA VAL A 9 33.96 1.60 6.36
C VAL A 9 32.65 2.16 6.90
N MET A 10 32.62 3.43 7.29
CA MET A 10 31.41 4.06 7.79
C MET A 10 30.34 4.23 6.70
N PHE A 11 30.73 4.51 5.45
CA PHE A 11 29.80 4.56 4.30
C PHE A 11 29.20 3.19 3.98
N LEU A 12 30.01 2.13 3.97
CA LEU A 12 29.54 0.76 3.73
C LEU A 12 28.60 0.26 4.83
N VAL A 13 28.89 0.59 6.10
CA VAL A 13 28.01 0.24 7.24
C VAL A 13 26.68 1.02 7.19
N LEU A 14 26.68 2.24 6.65
CA LEU A 14 25.47 3.05 6.49
C LEU A 14 24.56 2.49 5.38
N GLU A 15 25.13 2.07 4.25
CA GLU A 15 24.38 1.43 3.16
C GLU A 15 23.83 0.05 3.55
N ALA A 16 24.59 -0.72 4.33
CA ALA A 16 24.11 -2.01 4.86
C ALA A 16 22.89 -1.82 5.76
N ARG A 17 22.90 -0.81 6.65
CA ARG A 17 21.74 -0.48 7.50
C ARG A 17 20.52 0.07 6.73
N ALA A 18 20.73 0.65 5.55
CA ALA A 18 19.62 1.12 4.71
C ALA A 18 18.88 -0.04 4.03
N LYS A 19 19.58 -1.15 3.72
CA LYS A 19 18.98 -2.37 3.15
C LYS A 19 18.33 -3.27 4.19
N ASP A 20 18.80 -3.25 5.43
CA ASP A 20 18.22 -3.97 6.56
C ASP A 20 17.16 -3.16 7.32
N GLN A 21 16.31 -2.38 6.63
CA GLN A 21 15.01 -2.10 7.23
C GLN A 21 14.25 -3.43 7.22
N PRO A 22 13.87 -3.99 8.38
CA PRO A 22 13.04 -5.18 8.40
C PRO A 22 11.84 -4.88 7.53
N LEU A 23 11.69 -5.66 6.46
CA LEU A 23 10.57 -5.61 5.54
C LEU A 23 9.34 -5.69 6.45
N ARG A 24 8.69 -4.56 6.74
CA ARG A 24 7.48 -4.57 7.57
C ARG A 24 6.58 -5.61 6.93
N PRO A 25 6.04 -6.59 7.70
CA PRO A 25 5.21 -7.63 7.13
C PRO A 25 4.16 -6.95 6.26
N VAL A 26 4.17 -7.27 4.96
CA VAL A 26 3.27 -6.66 3.98
C VAL A 26 1.86 -6.89 4.50
N PRO A 27 1.13 -5.83 4.89
CA PRO A 27 -0.15 -6.02 5.54
C PRO A 27 -1.11 -6.69 4.56
N ASP A 28 -1.75 -7.77 4.98
CA ASP A 28 -2.88 -8.34 4.27
C ASP A 28 -3.99 -7.28 4.21
N ILE A 29 -4.17 -6.68 3.04
CA ILE A 29 -5.08 -5.56 2.83
C ILE A 29 -6.52 -5.91 3.20
N THR A 30 -6.92 -7.19 3.09
CA THR A 30 -8.29 -7.65 3.36
C THR A 30 -8.61 -7.65 4.85
N ARG A 31 -7.58 -7.78 5.70
CA ARG A 31 -7.68 -7.77 7.17
C ARG A 31 -7.23 -6.44 7.76
N ALA A 32 -6.56 -5.60 6.97
CA ALA A 32 -5.99 -4.35 7.45
C ALA A 32 -7.07 -3.34 7.84
N THR A 33 -6.82 -2.62 8.94
CA THR A 33 -7.74 -1.60 9.46
C THR A 33 -7.35 -0.20 9.00
N CYS A 34 -8.32 0.71 9.02
CA CYS A 34 -8.07 2.13 8.77
C CYS A 34 -7.06 2.73 9.76
N LEU A 35 -6.94 2.18 10.98
CA LEU A 35 -5.89 2.56 11.93
C LEU A 35 -4.49 2.28 11.36
N GLN A 36 -4.27 1.12 10.73
CA GLN A 36 -2.99 0.77 10.11
C GLN A 36 -2.68 1.69 8.92
N PHE A 37 -3.68 1.94 8.07
CA PHE A 37 -3.57 2.90 6.97
C PHE A 37 -3.23 4.32 7.46
N ASN A 38 -3.93 4.82 8.48
CA ASN A 38 -3.68 6.16 9.03
C ASN A 38 -2.29 6.29 9.67
N ARG A 39 -1.76 5.21 10.25
CA ARG A 39 -0.37 5.18 10.76
C ARG A 39 0.63 5.32 9.63
N GLU A 40 0.38 4.69 8.49
CA GLU A 40 1.19 4.86 7.28
C GLU A 40 1.15 6.31 6.78
N VAL A 41 -0.05 6.87 6.58
CA VAL A 41 -0.24 8.27 6.16
C VAL A 41 0.52 9.23 7.09
N LYS A 42 0.35 9.07 8.42
CA LYS A 42 1.02 9.91 9.42
C LYS A 42 2.53 9.78 9.38
N HIS A 43 3.05 8.58 9.13
CA HIS A 43 4.49 8.31 9.02
C HIS A 43 5.11 9.05 7.83
N TYR A 44 4.42 9.06 6.68
CA TYR A 44 4.89 9.80 5.50
C TYR A 44 4.82 11.32 5.66
N ILE A 45 3.67 11.83 6.14
CA ILE A 45 3.51 13.27 6.42
C ILE A 45 4.59 13.77 7.40
N ARG A 46 4.84 13.01 8.48
CA ARG A 46 5.87 13.37 9.48
C ARG A 46 7.30 13.39 8.94
N ARG A 47 7.60 12.57 7.93
CA ARG A 47 8.93 12.53 7.31
C ARG A 47 9.13 13.64 6.27
N GLY A 48 8.11 14.48 6.02
CA GLY A 48 8.18 15.54 5.02
C GLY A 48 8.36 15.01 3.59
N VAL A 49 8.01 13.75 3.36
CA VAL A 49 8.14 13.10 2.05
C VAL A 49 6.85 13.38 1.29
N ASP A 50 6.94 14.22 0.27
CA ASP A 50 5.82 14.52 -0.62
C ASP A 50 5.63 13.38 -1.63
N ILE A 51 5.03 12.28 -1.16
CA ILE A 51 4.58 11.21 -2.04
C ILE A 51 3.08 11.33 -2.28
N PRO A 52 2.62 11.15 -3.53
CA PRO A 52 1.20 11.04 -3.82
C PRO A 52 0.58 9.91 -2.99
N LEU A 53 -0.63 10.12 -2.46
CA LEU A 53 -1.36 9.11 -1.68
C LEU A 53 -1.50 7.78 -2.45
N ALA A 54 -1.59 7.82 -3.77
CA ALA A 54 -1.59 6.65 -4.65
C ALA A 54 -0.36 5.74 -4.50
N GLN A 55 0.74 6.27 -4.00
CA GLN A 55 2.00 5.55 -3.80
C GLN A 55 2.14 4.94 -2.40
N LEU A 56 1.18 5.15 -1.51
CA LEU A 56 1.12 4.46 -0.22
C LEU A 56 0.99 2.96 -0.44
N THR A 57 1.53 2.18 0.49
CA THR A 57 1.59 0.71 0.43
C THR A 57 0.21 0.13 0.25
N PHE A 58 -0.79 0.63 0.98
CA PHE A 58 -2.17 0.15 0.87
C PHE A 58 -2.75 0.31 -0.54
N PHE A 59 -2.57 1.47 -1.18
CA PHE A 59 -3.06 1.68 -2.56
C PHE A 59 -2.24 0.92 -3.60
N LYS A 60 -0.93 0.74 -3.39
CA LYS A 60 -0.09 -0.12 -4.23
C LYS A 60 -0.53 -1.58 -4.17
N LEU A 61 -0.74 -2.11 -2.97
CA LEU A 61 -1.18 -3.49 -2.75
C LEU A 61 -2.58 -3.73 -3.30
N THR A 62 -3.51 -2.79 -3.12
CA THR A 62 -4.84 -2.89 -3.74
C THR A 62 -4.75 -3.03 -5.25
N ARG A 63 -3.97 -2.16 -5.93
CA ARG A 63 -3.77 -2.26 -7.38
C ARG A 63 -3.17 -3.59 -7.79
N TYR A 64 -2.14 -4.02 -7.07
CA TYR A 64 -1.45 -5.27 -7.33
C TYR A 64 -2.40 -6.48 -7.23
N ARG A 65 -3.18 -6.58 -6.15
CA ARG A 65 -4.18 -7.66 -6.00
C ARG A 65 -5.25 -7.65 -7.08
N MET A 66 -5.63 -6.46 -7.57
CA MET A 66 -6.58 -6.36 -8.69
C MET A 66 -5.95 -6.78 -10.02
N ILE A 67 -4.64 -6.59 -10.20
CA ILE A 67 -3.95 -7.06 -11.40
C ILE A 67 -3.80 -8.57 -11.34
N GLU A 68 -3.40 -9.15 -10.20
CA GLU A 68 -3.33 -10.59 -10.01
C GLU A 68 -4.67 -11.28 -10.31
N GLY A 69 -5.78 -10.78 -9.75
CA GLY A 69 -7.09 -11.37 -10.05
C GLY A 69 -7.50 -11.28 -11.53
N PHE A 70 -7.04 -10.26 -12.26
CA PHE A 70 -7.23 -10.19 -13.70
C PHE A 70 -6.37 -11.24 -14.44
N GLU A 71 -5.10 -11.38 -14.06
CA GLU A 71 -4.18 -12.37 -14.62
C GLU A 71 -4.69 -13.81 -14.38
N ASP A 72 -5.34 -14.05 -13.25
CA ASP A 72 -6.02 -15.30 -12.91
C ASP A 72 -7.38 -15.50 -13.61
N GLY A 73 -7.78 -14.57 -14.49
CA GLY A 73 -9.02 -14.65 -15.26
C GLY A 73 -10.31 -14.45 -14.44
N ARG A 74 -10.23 -13.85 -13.24
CA ARG A 74 -11.40 -13.65 -12.35
C ARG A 74 -12.38 -12.61 -12.89
N TYR A 75 -11.94 -11.72 -13.76
CA TYR A 75 -12.78 -10.67 -14.35
C TYR A 75 -12.16 -10.13 -15.64
N SER A 76 -12.98 -9.42 -16.43
CA SER A 76 -12.56 -8.83 -17.70
C SER A 76 -11.65 -7.61 -17.51
N ARG A 77 -10.93 -7.27 -18.58
CA ARG A 77 -10.13 -6.03 -18.66
C ARG A 77 -10.95 -4.79 -18.36
N ASP A 78 -12.19 -4.70 -18.83
CA ASP A 78 -13.06 -3.53 -18.61
C ASP A 78 -13.40 -3.34 -17.13
N ARG A 79 -13.63 -4.44 -16.41
CA ARG A 79 -13.84 -4.41 -14.96
C ARG A 79 -12.58 -3.96 -14.22
N LEU A 80 -11.42 -4.48 -14.61
CA LEU A 80 -10.13 -4.05 -14.05
C LEU A 80 -9.90 -2.55 -14.30
N ALA A 81 -10.06 -2.07 -15.53
CA ALA A 81 -9.87 -0.67 -15.90
C ALA A 81 -10.80 0.26 -15.11
N THR A 82 -12.08 -0.12 -14.99
CA THR A 82 -13.06 0.62 -14.18
C THR A 82 -12.61 0.68 -12.71
N GLY A 83 -12.24 -0.46 -12.13
CA GLY A 83 -11.81 -0.51 -10.74
C GLY A 83 -10.53 0.30 -10.48
N LEU A 84 -9.53 0.24 -11.37
CA LEU A 84 -8.31 1.04 -11.26
C LEU A 84 -8.59 2.54 -11.38
N TYR A 85 -9.48 2.92 -12.30
CA TYR A 85 -9.93 4.30 -12.43
C TYR A 85 -10.60 4.80 -11.15
N GLU A 86 -11.60 4.07 -10.65
CA GLU A 86 -12.31 4.46 -9.43
C GLU A 86 -11.40 4.48 -8.20
N LEU A 87 -10.47 3.53 -8.09
CA LEU A 87 -9.46 3.52 -7.05
C LEU A 87 -8.62 4.81 -7.08
N SER A 88 -8.19 5.24 -8.27
CA SER A 88 -7.36 6.45 -8.43
C SER A 88 -8.14 7.74 -8.19
N ARG A 89 -9.40 7.81 -8.64
CA ARG A 89 -10.29 8.97 -8.49
C ARG A 89 -10.67 9.19 -7.03
N ASP A 90 -10.94 8.12 -6.29
CA ASP A 90 -11.53 8.20 -4.95
C ASP A 90 -10.48 8.11 -3.81
N ILE A 91 -9.17 8.18 -4.11
CA ILE A 91 -8.08 8.09 -3.10
C ILE A 91 -8.29 9.02 -1.91
N ASP A 92 -8.58 10.29 -2.16
CA ASP A 92 -8.79 11.29 -1.10
C ASP A 92 -10.03 10.98 -0.27
N LYS A 93 -11.09 10.49 -0.92
CA LYS A 93 -12.35 10.12 -0.27
C LYS A 93 -12.15 8.91 0.63
N VAL A 94 -11.46 7.88 0.16
CA VAL A 94 -11.07 6.69 0.95
C VAL A 94 -10.21 7.12 2.14
N THR A 95 -9.22 7.98 1.91
CA THR A 95 -8.31 8.49 2.95
C THR A 95 -9.08 9.22 4.05
N LYS A 96 -9.95 10.17 3.67
CA LYS A 96 -10.82 10.90 4.61
C LYS A 96 -11.78 9.97 5.35
N ALA A 97 -12.33 8.97 4.67
CA ALA A 97 -13.21 7.98 5.30
C ALA A 97 -12.47 7.16 6.37
N CYS A 98 -11.25 6.69 6.07
CA CYS A 98 -10.43 5.97 7.05
C CYS A 98 -9.97 6.84 8.22
N GLN A 99 -9.70 8.13 8.00
CA GLN A 99 -9.39 9.06 9.09
C GLN A 99 -10.56 9.21 10.08
N ARG A 100 -11.81 9.17 9.58
CA ARG A 100 -13.03 9.25 10.41
C ARG A 100 -13.37 7.93 11.10
N LYS A 101 -13.09 6.79 10.48
CA LYS A 101 -13.54 5.46 10.93
C LYS A 101 -12.37 4.50 11.20
N ILE A 102 -11.53 4.84 12.18
CA ILE A 102 -10.24 4.14 12.43
C ILE A 102 -10.37 2.64 12.73
N SER A 103 -11.49 2.19 13.32
CA SER A 103 -11.70 0.79 13.69
C SER A 103 -12.21 -0.09 12.53
N ARG A 104 -12.66 0.52 11.43
CA ARG A 104 -13.19 -0.22 10.27
C ARG A 104 -12.06 -0.79 9.42
N LYS A 105 -12.37 -1.82 8.63
CA LYS A 105 -11.41 -2.37 7.68
C LYS A 105 -11.18 -1.36 6.55
N PHE A 106 -9.96 -1.36 6.02
CA PHE A 106 -9.60 -0.51 4.90
C PHE A 106 -10.44 -0.83 3.65
N VAL A 107 -10.62 -2.12 3.36
CA VAL A 107 -11.40 -2.59 2.19
C VAL A 107 -12.86 -2.14 2.21
N ASP A 108 -13.44 -1.93 3.40
CA ASP A 108 -14.82 -1.47 3.53
C ASP A 108 -14.97 0.00 3.09
N MET A 109 -13.87 0.77 3.10
CA MET A 109 -13.87 2.18 2.72
C MET A 109 -13.58 2.39 1.22
N LEU A 110 -13.19 1.33 0.50
CA LEU A 110 -12.92 1.39 -0.94
C LEU A 110 -14.22 1.53 -1.74
N PRO A 111 -14.14 2.04 -2.99
CA PRO A 111 -15.26 1.99 -3.92
C PRO A 111 -15.79 0.56 -4.09
N GLU A 112 -17.10 0.44 -4.33
CA GLU A 112 -17.75 -0.88 -4.42
C GLU A 112 -17.11 -1.75 -5.49
N SER A 113 -16.84 -1.20 -6.68
CA SER A 113 -16.19 -1.91 -7.79
C SER A 113 -14.84 -2.50 -7.37
N VAL A 114 -14.02 -1.72 -6.66
CA VAL A 114 -12.71 -2.13 -6.15
C VAL A 114 -12.88 -3.24 -5.13
N ARG A 115 -13.82 -3.09 -4.19
CA ARG A 115 -14.08 -4.10 -3.16
C ARG A 115 -14.52 -5.43 -3.77
N THR A 116 -15.41 -5.39 -4.77
CA THR A 116 -15.86 -6.58 -5.49
C THR A 116 -14.70 -7.31 -6.17
N LEU A 117 -13.81 -6.57 -6.83
CA LEU A 117 -12.65 -7.14 -7.52
C LEU A 117 -11.63 -7.74 -6.54
N LEU A 118 -11.39 -7.07 -5.41
CA LEU A 118 -10.54 -7.62 -4.35
C LEU A 118 -11.12 -8.90 -3.74
N MET A 119 -12.43 -8.93 -3.48
CA MET A 119 -13.08 -10.13 -2.95
C MET A 119 -13.06 -11.29 -3.94
N ALA A 120 -13.28 -11.03 -5.23
CA ALA A 120 -13.16 -12.05 -6.28
C ALA A 120 -11.74 -12.63 -6.38
N SER A 121 -10.73 -11.86 -6.00
CA SER A 121 -9.31 -12.27 -6.02
C SER A 121 -8.87 -12.99 -4.72
N ALA A 122 -9.60 -12.82 -3.61
CA ALA A 122 -9.25 -13.39 -2.31
C ALA A 122 -9.69 -14.86 -2.10
N VAL A 123 -10.53 -15.41 -2.98
CA VAL A 123 -11.15 -16.76 -2.86
C VAL A 123 -10.15 -17.91 -3.04
N GLN A 124 -8.85 -17.65 -3.26
CA GLN A 124 -7.81 -18.68 -3.41
C GLN A 124 -6.98 -18.99 -2.17
N HIS A 125 -7.15 -18.27 -1.06
CA HIS A 125 -6.41 -18.53 0.18
C HIS A 125 -7.24 -19.29 1.25
N GLU A 126 -8.17 -20.12 0.80
CA GLU A 126 -8.91 -21.07 1.65
C GLU A 126 -8.70 -22.52 1.17
#